data_AF-A0A1S3XWB7-F1
#
_entry.id   AF-A0A1S3XWB7-F1
#
_cell.length_a   1.000
_cell.length_b   1.000
_cell.length_c   1.000
_cell.angle_alpha   90.00
_cell.angle_beta   90.00
_cell.angle_gamma   90.00
#
_symmetry.space_group_name_H-M   'P 1'
#
loop_
_entity.id
_entity.type
_entity.pdbx_description
1 polymer ?
#
loop_
_entity_poly.entity_id
_entity_poly.type
_entity_poly.pdbx_seq_one_letter_code
_entity_poly.pdbx_strand_id
1 'polypeptide(L)'
;MWTISDFLAYYMLSGWSTAGKLACPYCMEEAQSFRLCHGGKTTWFDSHRMFLDQHHPFRKDHKGFLKGQTVKRLPLALRTGEKILNQISELGLRKVIEEDAQVVNSRICKSCGWKKRSIFWDLPYWSSNKIWHNLDVMHIEKNIFDNVFNTVLNVKDKTKDNPKACLDMLTYCDRPQLAKDASGKYPKAACTIDNEAKDILFDWVKSFKFPDGYVSNLGRCLETNKSRLFGMKSHDCHEFMQRLMPIAFRELLSSNVWQTLIELSLFFKDLTLTTLRVADMERLCVSWNVYFHRGSLTQWNICPCTPYEARIAGPVQYRWMYPFERYLGTLKKMIGNKARVEGSICEAYLMTESTQLFSHYFEPRVITRNHNVDRNDEGGVMKDHKGHLLIFTHPGRLLGEAKKRSLSLEEIKAAQTYILLNCKEVEPFVSMYVERLQEKYLNLSQDQIDENLETYFSIWFKQYVSLQQ
;
A
#
# COMPACT_ATOMS: atom_id res chain seq x y z
N MET A 1 -16.80 15.36 9.84
CA MET A 1 -16.71 14.52 8.62
C MET A 1 -15.62 15.05 7.71
N TRP A 2 -15.03 14.20 6.86
CA TRP A 2 -13.98 14.53 5.90
C TRP A 2 -14.28 13.89 4.54
N THR A 3 -13.57 14.28 3.48
CA THR A 3 -13.62 13.56 2.19
C THR A 3 -12.45 12.59 2.05
N ILE A 4 -12.58 11.58 1.20
CA ILE A 4 -11.47 10.71 0.75
C ILE A 4 -11.38 10.87 -0.77
N SER A 5 -10.17 11.10 -1.28
CA SER A 5 -9.96 11.28 -2.72
C SER A 5 -8.55 10.91 -3.14
N ASP A 6 -8.39 10.46 -4.38
CA ASP A 6 -7.07 10.39 -5.00
C ASP A 6 -6.44 11.80 -5.11
N PHE A 7 -5.15 11.84 -5.41
CA PHE A 7 -4.42 13.11 -5.46
C PHE A 7 -4.87 14.04 -6.58
N LEU A 8 -5.43 13.53 -7.68
CA LEU A 8 -5.91 14.39 -8.77
C LEU A 8 -7.28 14.98 -8.42
N ALA A 9 -8.17 14.18 -7.86
CA ALA A 9 -9.48 14.59 -7.37
C ALA A 9 -9.37 15.54 -6.16
N TYR A 10 -8.27 15.48 -5.39
CA TYR A 10 -8.00 16.43 -4.31
C TYR A 10 -8.10 17.88 -4.78
N TYR A 11 -7.59 18.19 -5.98
CA TYR A 11 -7.68 19.55 -6.56
C TYR A 11 -9.13 19.98 -6.75
N MET A 12 -9.98 19.07 -7.23
CA MET A 12 -11.39 19.36 -7.48
C MET A 12 -12.16 19.59 -6.18
N LEU A 13 -11.83 18.90 -5.09
CA LEU A 13 -12.54 19.03 -3.82
C LEU A 13 -12.02 20.20 -2.97
N SER A 14 -10.70 20.35 -2.84
CA SER A 14 -10.08 21.37 -2.00
C SER A 14 -10.02 22.75 -2.65
N GLY A 15 -9.90 22.79 -3.98
CA GLY A 15 -9.53 24.00 -4.71
C GLY A 15 -8.03 24.31 -4.69
N TRP A 16 -7.18 23.48 -4.07
CA TRP A 16 -5.73 23.59 -4.11
C TRP A 16 -5.16 22.87 -5.32
N SER A 17 -4.24 23.51 -6.06
CA SER A 17 -3.58 22.89 -7.21
C SER A 17 -2.78 21.65 -6.80
N THR A 18 -3.03 20.51 -7.44
CA THR A 18 -2.19 19.30 -7.32
C THR A 18 -1.20 19.16 -8.47
N ALA A 19 -0.97 20.24 -9.22
CA ALA A 19 0.00 20.33 -10.29
C ALA A 19 1.06 21.41 -10.03
N GLY A 20 2.23 21.21 -10.65
CA GLY A 20 3.36 22.16 -10.57
C GLY A 20 4.02 22.19 -9.20
N LYS A 21 4.76 23.26 -8.90
CA LYS A 21 5.59 23.41 -7.70
C LYS A 21 4.82 23.37 -6.37
N LEU A 22 3.55 23.71 -6.43
CA LEU A 22 2.66 23.86 -5.29
C LEU A 22 1.80 22.62 -5.02
N ALA A 23 2.05 21.49 -5.70
CA ALA A 23 1.13 20.36 -5.66
C ALA A 23 0.86 19.77 -4.26
N CYS A 24 1.83 19.84 -3.34
CA CYS A 24 1.66 19.28 -2.00
C CYS A 24 0.70 20.15 -1.18
N PRO A 25 -0.46 19.63 -0.73
CA PRO A 25 -1.43 20.41 0.03
C PRO A 25 -0.99 20.67 1.48
N TYR A 26 -0.01 19.92 1.97
CA TYR A 26 0.55 20.08 3.32
C TYR A 26 1.70 21.09 3.34
N CYS A 27 2.63 20.99 2.38
CA CYS A 27 3.77 21.90 2.29
C CYS A 27 3.43 23.22 1.58
N MET A 28 2.41 23.23 0.71
CA MET A 28 1.94 24.40 -0.03
C MET A 28 3.08 25.21 -0.70
N GLU A 29 3.16 26.53 -0.46
CA GLU A 29 4.19 27.42 -1.00
C GLU A 29 5.61 27.11 -0.50
N GLU A 30 5.73 26.39 0.61
CA GLU A 30 7.00 26.08 1.24
C GLU A 30 7.63 24.77 0.76
N ALA A 31 6.94 24.08 -0.15
CA ALA A 31 7.47 22.92 -0.82
C ALA A 31 8.76 23.27 -1.57
N GLN A 32 9.87 22.59 -1.26
CA GLN A 32 11.16 22.76 -1.94
C GLN A 32 11.21 22.04 -3.29
N SER A 33 10.20 22.26 -4.12
CA SER A 33 10.10 21.64 -5.43
C SER A 33 10.86 22.41 -6.49
N PHE A 34 11.35 21.68 -7.48
CA PHE A 34 12.01 22.25 -8.64
C PHE A 34 11.59 21.52 -9.91
N ARG A 35 11.83 22.14 -11.06
CA ARG A 35 11.55 21.53 -12.36
C ARG A 35 12.81 20.86 -12.86
N LEU A 36 12.72 19.57 -13.17
CA LEU A 36 13.79 18.81 -13.80
C LEU A 36 14.16 19.44 -15.15
N CYS A 37 15.45 19.60 -15.42
CA CYS A 37 15.95 20.29 -16.61
C CYS A 37 15.77 19.43 -17.86
N HIS A 38 15.94 18.11 -17.75
CA HIS A 38 15.80 17.18 -18.88
C HIS A 38 14.41 16.52 -18.92
N GLY A 39 13.91 16.09 -17.77
CA GLY A 39 12.60 15.46 -17.64
C GLY A 39 11.44 16.44 -17.77
N GLY A 40 11.66 17.73 -17.50
CA GLY A 40 10.65 18.79 -17.61
C GLY A 40 9.51 18.71 -16.59
N LYS A 41 9.52 17.71 -15.70
CA LYS A 41 8.52 17.50 -14.65
C LYS A 41 8.91 18.24 -13.38
N THR A 42 7.91 18.64 -12.60
CA THR A 42 8.16 19.13 -11.24
C THR A 42 8.43 17.95 -10.32
N THR A 43 9.41 18.12 -9.44
CA THR A 43 9.86 17.13 -8.47
C THR A 43 10.00 17.77 -7.09
N TRP A 44 9.78 16.96 -6.05
CA TRP A 44 10.07 17.28 -4.66
C TRP A 44 11.17 16.35 -4.13
N PHE A 45 12.02 15.88 -5.04
CA PHE A 45 13.21 15.16 -4.66
C PHE A 45 13.93 15.93 -3.56
N ASP A 46 14.40 15.19 -2.55
CA ASP A 46 15.13 15.73 -1.41
C ASP A 46 14.32 16.56 -0.39
N SER A 47 13.06 16.90 -0.69
CA SER A 47 12.21 17.68 0.23
C SER A 47 11.86 16.90 1.51
N HIS A 48 11.86 15.56 1.48
CA HIS A 48 11.51 14.74 2.65
C HIS A 48 12.52 14.86 3.81
N ARG A 49 13.78 15.22 3.53
CA ARG A 49 14.82 15.34 4.56
C ARG A 49 14.52 16.41 5.62
N MET A 50 13.65 17.38 5.30
CA MET A 50 13.20 18.38 6.27
C MET A 50 12.37 17.77 7.41
N PHE A 51 11.80 16.57 7.21
CA PHE A 51 11.01 15.85 8.21
C PHE A 51 11.85 15.00 9.15
N LEU A 52 13.11 14.69 8.79
CA LEU A 52 14.01 13.90 9.63
C LEU A 52 14.36 14.60 10.94
N ASP A 53 14.84 13.88 11.95
CA ASP A 53 15.43 14.51 13.14
C ASP A 53 16.58 15.46 12.77
N GLN A 54 16.79 16.54 13.54
CA GLN A 54 17.81 17.57 13.25
C GLN A 54 19.24 17.00 13.15
N HIS A 55 19.52 15.97 13.94
CA HIS A 55 20.83 15.32 13.99
C HIS A 55 20.91 14.10 13.07
N HIS A 56 19.84 13.79 12.33
CA HIS A 56 19.81 12.63 11.45
C HIS A 56 20.92 12.70 10.37
N PRO A 57 21.73 11.62 10.18
CA PRO A 57 22.86 11.62 9.25
C PRO A 57 22.50 12.07 7.82
N PHE A 58 21.34 11.64 7.32
CA PHE A 58 20.88 12.01 5.97
C PHE A 58 20.68 13.51 5.76
N ARG A 59 20.41 14.32 6.81
CA ARG A 59 20.35 15.79 6.65
C ARG A 59 21.68 16.40 6.22
N LYS A 60 22.80 15.74 6.53
CA LYS A 60 24.18 16.15 6.20
C LYS A 60 24.78 15.37 5.03
N ASP A 61 24.02 14.43 4.46
CA ASP A 61 24.49 13.61 3.35
C ASP A 61 24.50 14.44 2.04
N HIS A 62 25.71 14.77 1.59
CA HIS A 62 25.97 15.58 0.40
C HIS A 62 26.18 14.73 -0.86
N LYS A 63 26.15 13.39 -0.75
CA LYS A 63 26.37 12.44 -1.86
C LYS A 63 25.12 11.64 -2.23
N GLY A 64 24.39 11.13 -1.25
CA GLY A 64 23.21 10.28 -1.47
C GLY A 64 22.02 11.02 -2.09
N PHE A 65 21.94 12.34 -1.84
CA PHE A 65 20.83 13.23 -2.21
C PHE A 65 21.26 14.32 -3.21
N LEU A 66 20.66 15.51 -3.17
CA LEU A 66 21.11 16.64 -3.96
C LEU A 66 22.57 16.96 -3.64
N LYS A 67 23.41 17.01 -4.68
CA LYS A 67 24.85 17.17 -4.54
C LYS A 67 25.19 18.45 -3.79
N GLY A 68 26.01 18.34 -2.75
CA GLY A 68 26.46 19.48 -1.94
C GLY A 68 25.38 20.15 -1.08
N GLN A 69 24.19 19.56 -0.95
CA GLN A 69 23.11 20.13 -0.14
C GLN A 69 23.06 19.55 1.27
N THR A 70 22.84 20.43 2.26
CA THR A 70 22.57 20.08 3.67
C THR A 70 21.25 20.71 4.09
N VAL A 71 20.40 19.95 4.78
CA VAL A 71 19.05 20.40 5.16
C VAL A 71 19.03 20.85 6.63
N LYS A 72 19.09 22.16 6.84
CA LYS A 72 18.91 22.79 8.17
C LYS A 72 17.47 23.16 8.50
N ARG A 73 16.61 23.23 7.49
CA ARG A 73 15.20 23.63 7.62
C ARG A 73 14.42 22.60 8.45
N LEU A 74 13.54 23.07 9.32
CA LEU A 74 12.65 22.25 10.13
C LEU A 74 11.32 21.97 9.40
N PRO A 75 10.59 20.92 9.80
CA PRO A 75 9.23 20.71 9.34
C PRO A 75 8.38 21.95 9.65
N LEU A 76 7.50 22.33 8.74
CA LEU A 76 6.64 23.48 8.95
C LEU A 76 5.50 23.16 9.92
N ALA A 77 5.09 24.17 10.68
CA ALA A 77 3.84 24.10 11.41
C ALA A 77 2.67 24.00 10.41
N LEU A 78 1.80 23.01 10.62
CA LEU A 78 0.64 22.81 9.76
C LEU A 78 -0.35 23.95 9.95
N ARG A 79 -0.93 24.41 8.83
CA ARG A 79 -1.93 25.48 8.82
C ARG A 79 -3.26 24.94 9.37
N THR A 80 -3.90 25.70 10.25
CA THR A 80 -5.26 25.41 10.71
C THR A 80 -6.28 25.76 9.63
N GLY A 81 -7.48 25.18 9.71
CA GLY A 81 -8.52 25.42 8.71
C GLY A 81 -9.01 26.85 8.71
N GLU A 82 -9.08 27.48 9.88
CA GLU A 82 -9.36 28.90 10.02
C GLU A 82 -8.32 29.76 9.29
N LYS A 83 -7.03 29.46 9.42
CA LYS A 83 -5.97 30.20 8.71
C LYS A 83 -6.08 30.01 7.19
N ILE A 84 -6.39 28.79 6.75
CA ILE A 84 -6.60 28.51 5.32
C ILE A 84 -7.83 29.25 4.79
N LEU A 85 -8.95 29.23 5.53
CA LEU A 85 -10.17 29.91 5.14
C LEU A 85 -9.96 31.43 5.05
N ASN A 86 -9.28 32.01 6.04
CA ASN A 86 -8.93 33.43 6.02
C ASN A 86 -8.05 33.76 4.80
N GLN A 87 -7.03 32.94 4.51
CA GLN A 87 -6.20 33.11 3.31
C GLN A 87 -7.05 33.09 2.02
N ILE A 88 -7.98 32.13 1.89
CA ILE A 88 -8.86 32.02 0.72
C ILE A 88 -9.76 33.25 0.59
N SER A 89 -10.31 33.73 1.71
CA SER A 89 -11.15 34.93 1.76
C SER A 89 -10.38 36.21 1.43
N GLU A 90 -9.15 36.38 1.94
CA GLU A 90 -8.27 37.50 1.63
C GLU A 90 -7.88 37.54 0.15
N LEU A 91 -7.67 36.37 -0.47
CA LEU A 91 -7.43 36.26 -1.90
C LEU A 91 -8.65 36.61 -2.75
N GLY A 92 -9.85 36.67 -2.16
CA GLY A 92 -11.11 36.96 -2.86
C GLY A 92 -11.57 35.82 -3.78
N LEU A 93 -11.20 34.58 -3.47
CA LEU A 93 -11.59 33.42 -4.27
C LEU A 93 -13.07 33.10 -4.12
N ARG A 94 -13.74 32.88 -5.26
CA ARG A 94 -15.17 32.61 -5.36
C ARG A 94 -15.47 31.12 -5.42
N LYS A 95 -16.68 30.74 -4.99
CA LYS A 95 -17.23 29.39 -5.23
C LYS A 95 -17.56 29.26 -6.71
N VAL A 96 -17.47 28.04 -7.27
CA VAL A 96 -17.75 27.81 -8.71
C VAL A 96 -19.19 28.16 -9.11
N ILE A 97 -20.11 28.13 -8.16
CA ILE A 97 -21.53 28.46 -8.36
C ILE A 97 -21.83 29.98 -8.31
N GLU A 98 -20.86 30.80 -7.95
CA GLU A 98 -21.04 32.25 -7.86
C GLU A 98 -20.84 32.92 -9.24
N GLU A 99 -21.48 34.06 -9.43
CA GLU A 99 -21.35 34.86 -10.65
C GLU A 99 -19.89 35.32 -10.85
N ASP A 100 -19.45 35.35 -12.10
CA ASP A 100 -18.07 35.66 -12.53
C ASP A 100 -16.96 34.82 -11.88
N ALA A 101 -17.28 33.73 -11.17
CA ALA A 101 -16.30 32.94 -10.45
C ALA A 101 -15.17 32.44 -11.35
N GLN A 102 -15.48 32.04 -12.58
CA GLN A 102 -14.48 31.62 -13.55
C GLN A 102 -13.49 32.74 -13.88
N VAL A 103 -13.98 33.95 -14.15
CA VAL A 103 -13.14 35.11 -14.50
C VAL A 103 -12.26 35.50 -13.31
N VAL A 104 -12.86 35.69 -12.14
CA VAL A 104 -12.17 36.10 -10.91
C VAL A 104 -11.11 35.08 -10.51
N ASN A 105 -11.50 33.80 -10.39
CA ASN A 105 -10.58 32.75 -9.97
C ASN A 105 -9.45 32.52 -11.00
N SER A 106 -9.73 32.65 -12.31
CA SER A 106 -8.69 32.50 -13.34
C SER A 106 -7.59 33.55 -13.25
N ARG A 107 -7.90 34.75 -12.74
CA ARG A 107 -6.93 35.83 -12.51
C ARG A 107 -6.11 35.56 -11.25
N ILE A 108 -6.77 35.27 -10.14
CA ILE A 108 -6.12 35.04 -8.83
C ILE A 108 -5.21 33.81 -8.87
N CYS A 109 -5.64 32.73 -9.53
CA CYS A 109 -4.90 31.47 -9.51
C CYS A 109 -3.58 31.48 -10.29
N LYS A 110 -3.22 32.61 -10.92
CA LYS A 110 -1.91 32.84 -11.56
C LYS A 110 -0.82 33.20 -10.54
N SER A 111 -1.21 33.77 -9.40
CA SER A 111 -0.28 34.24 -8.36
C SER A 111 -0.21 33.32 -7.13
N CYS A 112 -1.03 32.26 -7.05
CA CYS A 112 -1.07 31.36 -5.90
C CYS A 112 -1.42 29.92 -6.28
N GLY A 113 -1.35 29.01 -5.30
CA GLY A 113 -1.72 27.59 -5.46
C GLY A 113 -3.23 27.33 -5.49
N TRP A 114 -4.04 28.27 -5.01
CA TRP A 114 -5.49 28.15 -4.98
C TRP A 114 -6.13 28.42 -6.34
N LYS A 115 -7.20 27.69 -6.63
CA LYS A 115 -7.91 27.69 -7.91
C LYS A 115 -9.38 28.03 -7.77
N LYS A 116 -9.93 27.85 -6.57
CA LYS A 116 -11.31 28.20 -6.20
C LYS A 116 -11.46 28.15 -4.68
N ARG A 117 -12.52 28.78 -4.16
CA ARG A 117 -13.03 28.48 -2.82
C ARG A 117 -13.93 27.24 -2.90
N SER A 118 -13.60 26.20 -2.14
CA SER A 118 -14.43 25.00 -2.05
C SER A 118 -15.77 25.28 -1.36
N ILE A 119 -16.84 24.60 -1.79
CA ILE A 119 -18.16 24.66 -1.14
C ILE A 119 -18.13 24.06 0.28
N PHE A 120 -17.17 23.19 0.58
CA PHE A 120 -17.07 22.57 1.90
C PHE A 120 -16.75 23.59 3.00
N TRP A 121 -16.15 24.74 2.65
CA TRP A 121 -15.92 25.84 3.59
C TRP A 121 -17.21 26.51 4.09
N ASP A 122 -18.37 26.23 3.49
CA ASP A 122 -19.67 26.68 3.99
C ASP A 122 -20.21 25.76 5.11
N LEU A 123 -19.62 24.57 5.30
CA LEU A 123 -20.04 23.67 6.37
C LEU A 123 -19.50 24.19 7.73
N PRO A 124 -20.34 24.33 8.77
CA PRO A 124 -19.96 24.96 10.03
C PRO A 124 -18.76 24.33 10.74
N TYR A 125 -18.55 23.03 10.56
CA TYR A 125 -17.47 22.28 11.21
C TYR A 125 -16.18 22.21 10.38
N TRP A 126 -16.21 22.65 9.11
CA TRP A 126 -15.11 22.35 8.18
C TRP A 126 -13.82 23.03 8.60
N SER A 127 -13.85 24.33 8.93
CA SER A 127 -12.66 25.07 9.40
C SER A 127 -12.06 24.50 10.70
N SER A 128 -12.86 23.84 11.52
CA SER A 128 -12.45 23.20 12.78
C SER A 128 -11.83 21.80 12.59
N ASN A 129 -11.97 21.18 11.42
CA ASN A 129 -11.38 19.87 11.16
C ASN A 129 -9.85 19.94 11.16
N LYS A 130 -9.19 18.94 11.76
CA LYS A 130 -7.73 18.75 11.64
C LYS A 130 -7.30 18.19 10.28
N ILE A 131 -8.21 17.49 9.61
CA ILE A 131 -8.04 16.95 8.25
C ILE A 131 -9.36 17.15 7.49
N TRP A 132 -9.28 17.86 6.35
CA TRP A 132 -10.41 18.13 5.47
C TRP A 132 -10.57 17.05 4.41
N HIS A 133 -9.46 16.75 3.76
CA HIS A 133 -9.39 15.88 2.59
C HIS A 133 -8.34 14.81 2.88
N ASN A 134 -8.79 13.58 3.10
CA ASN A 134 -7.93 12.43 3.28
C ASN A 134 -7.45 11.92 1.93
N LEU A 135 -6.20 11.52 1.91
CA LEU A 135 -5.58 10.92 0.75
C LEU A 135 -5.99 9.46 0.64
N ASP A 136 -6.36 9.07 -0.57
CA ASP A 136 -6.72 7.69 -0.84
C ASP A 136 -5.49 6.77 -0.87
N VAL A 137 -5.20 6.15 0.27
CA VAL A 137 -4.06 5.24 0.47
C VAL A 137 -4.13 4.06 -0.52
N MET A 138 -5.32 3.59 -0.89
CA MET A 138 -5.53 2.52 -1.88
C MET A 138 -4.91 2.83 -3.23
N HIS A 139 -5.24 3.99 -3.76
CA HIS A 139 -4.73 4.39 -5.06
C HIS A 139 -3.28 4.85 -4.95
N ILE A 140 -2.85 5.44 -3.83
CA ILE A 140 -1.45 5.79 -3.61
C ILE A 140 -0.57 4.53 -3.64
N GLU A 141 -0.91 3.52 -2.85
CA GLU A 141 -0.15 2.27 -2.76
C GLU A 141 -0.14 1.52 -4.09
N LYS A 142 -1.29 1.41 -4.76
CA LYS A 142 -1.35 0.82 -6.11
C LYS A 142 -0.47 1.58 -7.11
N ASN A 143 -0.50 2.91 -7.10
CA ASN A 143 0.31 3.69 -8.02
C ASN A 143 1.81 3.52 -7.74
N ILE A 144 2.21 3.39 -6.47
CA ILE A 144 3.59 3.11 -6.07
C ILE A 144 3.97 1.70 -6.55
N PHE A 145 3.12 0.71 -6.33
CA PHE A 145 3.30 -0.66 -6.81
C PHE A 145 3.57 -0.67 -8.30
N ASP A 146 2.68 -0.06 -9.08
CA ASP A 146 2.81 0.01 -10.53
C ASP A 146 4.12 0.70 -10.94
N ASN A 147 4.51 1.80 -10.28
CA ASN A 147 5.76 2.49 -10.59
C ASN A 147 7.01 1.65 -10.26
N VAL A 148 7.03 0.96 -9.12
CA VAL A 148 8.13 0.07 -8.72
C VAL A 148 8.26 -1.08 -9.73
N PHE A 149 7.17 -1.83 -9.95
CA PHE A 149 7.20 -3.00 -10.83
C PHE A 149 7.47 -2.64 -12.29
N ASN A 150 6.93 -1.54 -12.82
CA ASN A 150 7.27 -1.10 -14.17
C ASN A 150 8.76 -0.74 -14.32
N THR A 151 9.42 -0.31 -13.25
CA THR A 151 10.86 0.01 -13.24
C THR A 151 11.71 -1.25 -13.07
N VAL A 152 11.36 -2.11 -12.11
CA VAL A 152 12.06 -3.40 -11.85
C VAL A 152 11.99 -4.31 -13.08
N LEU A 153 10.82 -4.43 -13.70
CA LEU A 153 10.62 -5.26 -14.90
C LEU A 153 11.08 -4.56 -16.20
N ASN A 154 11.47 -3.29 -16.13
CA ASN A 154 11.81 -2.44 -17.28
C ASN A 154 10.75 -2.48 -18.39
N VAL A 155 9.50 -2.24 -18.01
CA VAL A 155 8.36 -2.29 -18.93
C VAL A 155 8.43 -1.09 -19.88
N LYS A 156 8.47 -1.39 -21.19
CA LYS A 156 8.52 -0.38 -22.26
C LYS A 156 7.40 0.66 -22.08
N ASP A 157 7.76 1.93 -22.24
CA ASP A 157 6.88 3.11 -22.13
C ASP A 157 6.25 3.37 -20.74
N LYS A 158 6.46 2.47 -19.77
CA LYS A 158 5.96 2.61 -18.40
C LYS A 158 7.06 2.81 -17.35
N THR A 159 8.25 2.28 -17.61
CA THR A 159 9.42 2.46 -16.73
C THR A 159 9.71 3.94 -16.49
N LYS A 160 10.06 4.29 -15.25
CA LYS A 160 10.50 5.63 -14.89
C LYS A 160 12.00 5.84 -15.14
N ASP A 161 12.75 4.75 -15.35
CA ASP A 161 14.15 4.79 -15.75
C ASP A 161 14.27 5.04 -17.25
N ASN A 162 14.59 6.28 -17.62
CA ASN A 162 14.73 6.69 -19.01
C ASN A 162 15.95 7.64 -19.16
N PRO A 163 16.41 7.91 -20.40
CA PRO A 163 17.57 8.77 -20.65
C PRO A 163 17.48 10.16 -19.99
N LYS A 164 16.28 10.77 -19.97
CA LYS A 164 16.08 12.08 -19.33
C LYS A 164 16.27 11.98 -17.82
N ALA A 165 15.74 10.93 -17.19
CA ALA A 165 15.93 10.68 -15.77
C ALA A 165 17.42 10.43 -15.40
N CYS A 166 18.20 9.80 -16.28
CA CYS A 166 19.65 9.64 -16.09
C CYS A 166 20.37 10.99 -16.11
N LEU A 167 20.06 11.84 -17.09
CA LEU A 167 20.64 13.18 -17.23
C LEU A 167 20.27 14.11 -16.07
N ASP A 168 19.01 14.08 -15.64
CA ASP A 168 18.57 14.81 -14.44
C ASP A 168 19.37 14.36 -13.22
N MET A 169 19.62 13.06 -13.09
CA MET A 169 20.43 12.56 -11.98
C MET A 169 21.88 12.97 -12.00
N LEU A 170 22.50 13.02 -13.18
CA LEU A 170 23.86 13.57 -13.33
C LEU A 170 23.90 15.08 -13.05
N THR A 171 22.79 15.78 -13.33
CA THR A 171 22.68 17.22 -13.07
C THR A 171 22.59 17.49 -11.57
N TYR A 172 21.68 16.81 -10.87
CA TYR A 172 21.30 17.15 -9.50
C TYR A 172 21.99 16.31 -8.42
N CYS A 173 22.51 15.13 -8.74
CA CYS A 173 23.15 14.22 -7.78
C CYS A 173 24.60 13.89 -8.19
N ASP A 174 25.40 13.45 -7.22
CA ASP A 174 26.78 12.97 -7.47
C ASP A 174 26.76 11.48 -7.84
N ARG A 175 26.36 11.18 -9.08
CA ARG A 175 26.24 9.80 -9.58
C ARG A 175 26.86 9.62 -10.98
N PRO A 176 28.19 9.74 -11.11
CA PRO A 176 28.89 9.64 -12.41
C PRO A 176 28.68 8.29 -13.11
N GLN A 177 28.42 7.22 -12.36
CA GLN A 177 28.11 5.88 -12.88
C GLN A 177 26.81 5.83 -13.70
N LEU A 178 26.00 6.89 -13.73
CA LEU A 178 24.78 6.98 -14.54
C LEU A 178 25.04 7.60 -15.93
N ALA A 179 26.28 8.02 -16.22
CA ALA A 179 26.69 8.49 -17.52
C ALA A 179 26.60 7.39 -18.58
N LYS A 180 26.64 7.78 -19.85
CA LYS A 180 26.70 6.83 -20.96
C LYS A 180 27.95 5.98 -20.86
N ASP A 181 27.81 4.70 -21.15
CA ASP A 181 28.94 3.81 -21.36
C ASP A 181 29.68 4.13 -22.67
N ALA A 182 30.79 3.42 -22.93
CA ALA A 182 31.56 3.57 -24.16
C ALA A 182 30.75 3.31 -25.45
N SER A 183 29.62 2.59 -25.36
CA SER A 183 28.71 2.33 -26.47
C SER A 183 27.67 3.44 -26.69
N GLY A 184 27.68 4.47 -25.83
CA GLY A 184 26.74 5.58 -25.88
C GLY A 184 25.37 5.29 -25.26
N LYS A 185 25.20 4.16 -24.56
CA LYS A 185 23.96 3.76 -23.90
C LYS A 185 23.98 4.14 -22.42
N TYR A 186 22.82 4.49 -21.88
CA TYR A 186 22.67 4.68 -20.44
C TYR A 186 22.58 3.32 -19.74
N PRO A 187 23.23 3.16 -18.57
CA PRO A 187 23.10 1.93 -17.79
C PRO A 187 21.66 1.81 -17.28
N LYS A 188 21.17 0.58 -17.13
CA LYS A 188 19.85 0.33 -16.52
C LYS A 188 19.88 0.68 -15.03
N ALA A 189 18.71 0.96 -14.47
CA ALA A 189 18.52 1.11 -13.04
C ALA A 189 19.04 -0.13 -12.28
N ALA A 190 19.60 0.09 -11.09
CA ALA A 190 20.15 -0.98 -10.26
C ALA A 190 19.09 -1.99 -9.78
N CYS A 191 17.82 -1.59 -9.72
CA CYS A 191 16.70 -2.47 -9.40
C CYS A 191 16.12 -3.21 -10.61
N THR A 192 16.63 -2.99 -11.83
CA THR A 192 16.11 -3.67 -13.01
C THR A 192 16.66 -5.08 -13.08
N ILE A 193 15.75 -6.06 -13.09
CA ILE A 193 16.09 -7.47 -13.28
C ILE A 193 16.23 -7.82 -14.76
N ASP A 194 17.08 -8.80 -15.07
CA ASP A 194 17.23 -9.36 -16.42
C ASP A 194 16.05 -10.26 -16.80
N ASN A 195 16.10 -10.89 -17.98
CA ASN A 195 15.00 -11.72 -18.45
C ASN A 195 14.91 -13.07 -17.73
N GLU A 196 16.04 -13.66 -17.34
CA GLU A 196 16.06 -14.93 -16.60
C GLU A 196 15.42 -14.75 -15.22
N ALA A 197 15.78 -13.69 -14.51
CA ALA A 197 15.16 -13.31 -13.24
C ALA A 197 13.66 -12.98 -13.39
N LYS A 198 13.22 -12.42 -14.52
CA LYS A 198 11.78 -12.22 -14.79
C LYS A 198 11.04 -13.53 -14.96
N ASP A 199 11.62 -14.50 -15.66
CA ASP A 199 10.99 -15.80 -15.86
C ASP A 199 10.86 -16.54 -14.53
N ILE A 200 11.90 -16.52 -13.69
CA ILE A 200 11.87 -17.05 -12.31
C ILE A 200 10.75 -16.38 -11.50
N LEU A 201 10.71 -15.04 -11.51
CA LEU A 201 9.65 -14.29 -10.80
C LEU A 201 8.26 -14.66 -11.32
N PHE A 202 8.08 -14.79 -12.62
CA PHE A 202 6.77 -15.04 -13.23
C PHE A 202 6.28 -16.45 -12.94
N ASP A 203 7.16 -17.43 -13.00
CA ASP A 203 6.83 -18.82 -12.66
C ASP A 203 6.52 -18.97 -11.18
N TRP A 204 7.27 -18.29 -10.31
CA TRP A 204 6.95 -18.16 -8.90
C TRP A 204 5.57 -17.54 -8.67
N VAL A 205 5.25 -16.42 -9.36
CA VAL A 205 3.93 -15.78 -9.25
C VAL A 205 2.79 -16.68 -9.74
N LYS A 206 2.99 -17.48 -10.81
CA LYS A 206 2.00 -18.45 -11.29
C LYS A 206 1.75 -19.59 -10.30
N SER A 207 2.78 -19.95 -9.53
CA SER A 207 2.71 -21.06 -8.57
C SER A 207 1.77 -20.78 -7.40
N PHE A 208 1.55 -19.51 -7.06
CA PHE A 208 0.75 -19.15 -5.90
C PHE A 208 -0.71 -19.58 -5.97
N LYS A 209 -1.18 -20.09 -4.84
CA LYS A 209 -2.58 -20.34 -4.53
C LYS A 209 -2.89 -19.68 -3.20
N PHE A 210 -3.87 -18.78 -3.21
CA PHE A 210 -4.41 -18.14 -2.02
C PHE A 210 -5.76 -18.75 -1.67
N PRO A 211 -6.21 -18.66 -0.40
CA PRO A 211 -7.59 -18.98 -0.04
C PRO A 211 -8.59 -18.21 -0.91
N ASP A 212 -9.75 -18.82 -1.18
CA ASP A 212 -10.78 -18.14 -1.96
C ASP A 212 -11.23 -16.85 -1.27
N GLY A 213 -11.46 -15.81 -2.06
CA GLY A 213 -11.83 -14.49 -1.54
C GLY A 213 -10.67 -13.66 -0.95
N TYR A 214 -9.45 -14.22 -0.80
CA TYR A 214 -8.28 -13.46 -0.32
C TYR A 214 -7.69 -12.58 -1.43
N VAL A 215 -6.98 -13.17 -2.39
CA VAL A 215 -6.34 -12.46 -3.53
C VAL A 215 -6.81 -13.06 -4.84
N SER A 216 -6.82 -12.28 -5.92
CA SER A 216 -7.11 -12.82 -7.25
C SER A 216 -6.03 -13.81 -7.70
N ASN A 217 -6.33 -14.64 -8.72
CA ASN A 217 -5.31 -15.51 -9.30
C ASN A 217 -4.25 -14.63 -10.01
N LEU A 218 -3.13 -14.36 -9.31
CA LEU A 218 -2.05 -13.51 -9.77
C LEU A 218 -1.44 -13.99 -11.09
N GLY A 219 -1.44 -15.30 -11.35
CA GLY A 219 -0.99 -15.87 -12.61
C GLY A 219 -1.76 -15.35 -13.83
N ARG A 220 -3.05 -14.98 -13.66
CA ARG A 220 -3.85 -14.35 -14.73
C ARG A 220 -3.47 -12.90 -15.01
N CYS A 221 -2.73 -12.27 -14.10
CA CYS A 221 -2.26 -10.90 -14.24
C CYS A 221 -0.89 -10.83 -14.94
N LEU A 222 -0.29 -11.96 -15.31
CA LEU A 222 0.98 -12.00 -16.02
C LEU A 222 0.75 -11.94 -17.53
N GLU A 223 1.36 -10.96 -18.18
CA GLU A 223 1.40 -10.87 -19.64
C GLU A 223 2.80 -11.22 -20.13
N THR A 224 3.07 -12.52 -20.31
CA THR A 224 4.39 -13.07 -20.65
C THR A 224 5.00 -12.41 -21.89
N ASN A 225 4.19 -12.19 -22.94
CA ASN A 225 4.63 -11.56 -24.19
C ASN A 225 5.18 -10.14 -24.02
N LYS A 226 4.78 -9.44 -22.95
CA LYS A 226 5.21 -8.07 -22.64
C LYS A 226 6.04 -7.99 -21.36
N SER A 227 6.40 -9.13 -20.78
CA SER A 227 7.13 -9.26 -19.50
C SER A 227 6.64 -8.29 -18.43
N ARG A 228 5.31 -8.20 -18.22
CA ARG A 228 4.70 -7.25 -17.28
C ARG A 228 3.55 -7.86 -16.49
N LEU A 229 3.25 -7.21 -15.37
CA LEU A 229 2.00 -7.38 -14.64
C LEU A 229 0.93 -6.45 -15.24
N PHE A 230 -0.26 -6.97 -15.47
CA PHE A 230 -1.40 -6.25 -16.03
C PHE A 230 -2.71 -6.74 -15.40
N GLY A 231 -3.64 -5.80 -15.16
CA GLY A 231 -4.97 -6.15 -14.66
C GLY A 231 -5.06 -6.50 -13.18
N MET A 232 -3.98 -6.32 -12.41
CA MET A 232 -4.02 -6.46 -10.94
C MET A 232 -4.98 -5.43 -10.33
N LYS A 233 -5.84 -5.89 -9.42
CA LYS A 233 -6.69 -5.00 -8.63
C LYS A 233 -5.87 -4.33 -7.52
N SER A 234 -6.35 -3.21 -6.99
CA SER A 234 -5.67 -2.50 -5.91
C SER A 234 -5.40 -3.39 -4.69
N HIS A 235 -6.32 -4.30 -4.35
CA HIS A 235 -6.10 -5.28 -3.26
C HIS A 235 -5.00 -6.29 -3.58
N ASP A 236 -4.92 -6.78 -4.82
CA ASP A 236 -3.84 -7.69 -5.22
C ASP A 236 -2.48 -6.99 -5.15
N CYS A 237 -2.41 -5.71 -5.55
CA CYS A 237 -1.20 -4.89 -5.43
C CYS A 237 -0.79 -4.67 -3.97
N HIS A 238 -1.76 -4.42 -3.08
CA HIS A 238 -1.56 -4.23 -1.65
C HIS A 238 -0.96 -5.48 -1.01
N GLU A 239 -1.60 -6.64 -1.19
CA GLU A 239 -1.11 -7.92 -0.66
C GLU A 239 0.28 -8.27 -1.21
N PHE A 240 0.50 -8.04 -2.51
CA PHE A 240 1.82 -8.26 -3.09
C PHE A 240 2.86 -7.33 -2.47
N MET A 241 2.58 -6.03 -2.37
CA MET A 241 3.52 -5.05 -1.82
C MET A 241 3.88 -5.36 -0.37
N GLN A 242 2.91 -5.68 0.46
CA GLN A 242 3.11 -5.80 1.91
C GLN A 242 3.57 -7.18 2.37
N ARG A 243 3.29 -8.23 1.59
CA ARG A 243 3.58 -9.62 1.98
C ARG A 243 4.57 -10.31 1.06
N LEU A 244 4.44 -10.12 -0.25
CA LEU A 244 5.18 -10.92 -1.23
C LEU A 244 6.44 -10.22 -1.73
N MET A 245 6.48 -8.89 -1.80
CA MET A 245 7.59 -8.12 -2.36
C MET A 245 8.95 -8.43 -1.67
N PRO A 246 9.06 -8.51 -0.33
CA PRO A 246 10.29 -8.93 0.33
C PRO A 246 10.79 -10.31 -0.10
N ILE A 247 9.87 -11.25 -0.33
CA ILE A 247 10.22 -12.63 -0.69
C ILE A 247 10.56 -12.72 -2.18
N ALA A 248 9.74 -12.07 -3.01
CA ALA A 248 9.81 -12.08 -4.47
C ALA A 248 11.17 -11.66 -5.02
N PHE A 249 11.84 -10.73 -4.34
CA PHE A 249 13.07 -10.11 -4.84
C PHE A 249 14.32 -10.48 -4.05
N ARG A 250 14.23 -11.36 -3.03
CA ARG A 250 15.34 -11.70 -2.13
C ARG A 250 16.57 -12.20 -2.88
N GLU A 251 16.37 -13.07 -3.86
CA GLU A 251 17.45 -13.68 -4.65
C GLU A 251 17.63 -13.03 -6.02
N LEU A 252 16.75 -12.08 -6.40
CA LEU A 252 16.75 -11.45 -7.72
C LEU A 252 17.43 -10.08 -7.74
N LEU A 253 17.63 -9.46 -6.57
CA LEU A 253 18.18 -8.11 -6.44
C LEU A 253 19.36 -8.09 -5.47
N SER A 254 20.29 -7.17 -5.67
CA SER A 254 21.39 -6.95 -4.72
C SER A 254 20.86 -6.58 -3.33
N SER A 255 21.58 -6.95 -2.26
CA SER A 255 21.12 -6.77 -0.87
C SER A 255 20.69 -5.32 -0.55
N ASN A 256 21.45 -4.33 -1.03
CA ASN A 256 21.13 -2.91 -0.81
C ASN A 256 19.79 -2.51 -1.46
N VAL A 257 19.54 -3.02 -2.66
CA VAL A 257 18.34 -2.74 -3.45
C VAL A 257 17.14 -3.47 -2.85
N TRP A 258 17.34 -4.72 -2.49
CA TRP A 258 16.33 -5.56 -1.84
C TRP A 258 15.90 -4.99 -0.48
N GLN A 259 16.85 -4.60 0.37
CA GLN A 259 16.56 -4.00 1.68
C GLN A 259 15.62 -2.80 1.59
N THR A 260 15.80 -1.93 0.59
CA THR A 260 14.88 -0.79 0.49
C THR A 260 13.50 -1.17 -0.03
N LEU A 261 13.36 -2.21 -0.87
CA LEU A 261 12.03 -2.74 -1.19
C LEU A 261 11.35 -3.33 0.05
N ILE A 262 12.12 -3.92 0.98
CA ILE A 262 11.60 -4.34 2.29
C ILE A 262 11.14 -3.13 3.10
N GLU A 263 11.95 -2.07 3.21
CA GLU A 263 11.55 -0.85 3.93
C GLU A 263 10.25 -0.25 3.36
N LEU A 264 10.09 -0.25 2.03
CA LEU A 264 8.85 0.19 1.39
C LEU A 264 7.67 -0.71 1.74
N SER A 265 7.88 -2.03 1.70
CA SER A 265 6.86 -3.03 2.06
C SER A 265 6.41 -2.87 3.52
N LEU A 266 7.37 -2.74 4.44
CA LEU A 266 7.13 -2.55 5.87
C LEU A 266 6.45 -1.21 6.16
N PHE A 267 6.81 -0.15 5.44
CA PHE A 267 6.14 1.14 5.59
C PHE A 267 4.63 1.02 5.34
N PHE A 268 4.23 0.41 4.23
CA PHE A 268 2.80 0.27 3.92
C PHE A 268 2.12 -0.71 4.88
N LYS A 269 2.80 -1.81 5.23
CA LYS A 269 2.31 -2.77 6.21
C LYS A 269 2.01 -2.11 7.57
N ASP A 270 2.94 -1.33 8.10
CA ASP A 270 2.81 -0.62 9.37
C ASP A 270 1.74 0.49 9.29
N LEU A 271 1.70 1.22 8.17
CA LEU A 271 0.71 2.28 7.94
C LEU A 271 -0.73 1.74 7.93
N THR A 272 -0.93 0.52 7.44
CA THR A 272 -2.27 -0.07 7.25
C THR A 272 -2.65 -1.08 8.32
N LEU A 273 -1.94 -1.14 9.45
CA LEU A 273 -2.34 -1.97 10.58
C LEU A 273 -3.73 -1.58 11.10
N THR A 274 -4.45 -2.59 11.61
CA THR A 274 -5.79 -2.41 12.20
C THR A 274 -5.75 -1.62 13.49
N THR A 275 -4.61 -1.68 14.20
CA THR A 275 -4.32 -0.92 15.43
C THR A 275 -3.03 -0.14 15.22
N LEU A 276 -3.09 1.18 15.44
CA LEU A 276 -1.95 2.08 15.28
C LEU A 276 -1.44 2.56 16.63
N ARG A 277 -0.13 2.69 16.77
CA ARG A 277 0.50 3.44 17.86
C ARG A 277 0.98 4.79 17.33
N VAL A 278 0.78 5.84 18.11
CA VAL A 278 1.18 7.21 17.74
C VAL A 278 2.68 7.28 17.44
N ALA A 279 3.51 6.66 18.29
CA ALA A 279 4.96 6.60 18.11
C ALA A 279 5.36 5.93 16.79
N ASP A 280 4.66 4.89 16.36
CA ASP A 280 4.92 4.23 15.09
C ASP A 280 4.60 5.14 13.91
N MET A 281 3.48 5.88 13.96
CA MET A 281 3.14 6.84 12.90
C MET A 281 4.12 8.01 12.84
N GLU A 282 4.61 8.49 13.99
CA GLU A 282 5.64 9.52 14.05
C GLU A 282 6.98 9.03 13.49
N ARG A 283 7.36 7.79 13.80
CA ARG A 283 8.50 7.11 13.17
C ARG A 283 8.31 7.03 11.66
N LEU A 284 7.15 6.58 11.16
CA LEU A 284 6.87 6.48 9.73
C LEU A 284 6.88 7.84 9.00
N CYS A 285 6.45 8.92 9.67
CA CYS A 285 6.53 10.27 9.08
C CYS A 285 7.96 10.68 8.73
N VAL A 286 8.95 10.15 9.45
CA VAL A 286 10.37 10.51 9.30
C VAL A 286 11.20 9.39 8.67
N SER A 287 10.79 8.12 8.79
CA SER A 287 11.53 6.96 8.29
C SER A 287 11.33 6.68 6.81
N TRP A 288 10.63 7.57 6.08
CA TRP A 288 10.51 7.47 4.63
C TRP A 288 11.87 7.78 3.98
N ASN A 289 12.74 6.76 3.98
CA ASN A 289 13.98 6.74 3.24
C ASN A 289 13.62 6.59 1.78
N VAL A 290 13.64 7.70 1.02
CA VAL A 290 13.33 7.62 -0.40
C VAL A 290 14.40 6.77 -1.08
N TYR A 291 13.96 5.60 -1.49
CA TYR A 291 14.54 4.88 -2.61
C TYR A 291 14.53 5.80 -3.83
N PHE A 292 15.65 6.47 -4.07
CA PHE A 292 15.80 7.22 -5.29
C PHE A 292 16.16 6.26 -6.41
N HIS A 293 15.15 5.76 -7.10
CA HIS A 293 15.31 5.25 -8.44
C HIS A 293 14.81 6.28 -9.44
N ARG A 294 15.73 6.64 -10.35
CA ARG A 294 15.58 7.54 -11.49
C ARG A 294 14.13 7.69 -11.95
N GLY A 295 13.59 8.91 -11.82
CA GLY A 295 12.38 9.34 -12.53
C GLY A 295 11.02 9.13 -11.85
N SER A 296 10.94 8.57 -10.63
CA SER A 296 9.65 8.36 -9.93
C SER A 296 9.29 9.52 -9.00
N LEU A 297 8.76 10.63 -9.55
CA LEU A 297 8.81 11.93 -8.85
C LEU A 297 7.49 12.62 -8.53
N THR A 298 6.33 12.04 -8.86
CA THR A 298 5.04 12.75 -8.65
C THR A 298 4.24 12.28 -7.44
N GLN A 299 4.21 10.99 -7.10
CA GLN A 299 3.34 10.46 -6.03
C GLN A 299 4.06 10.00 -4.76
N TRP A 300 5.38 9.77 -4.82
CA TRP A 300 6.21 9.38 -3.68
C TRP A 300 6.29 10.47 -2.59
N ASN A 301 6.00 11.71 -2.97
CA ASN A 301 6.13 12.88 -2.09
C ASN A 301 4.95 13.05 -1.12
N ILE A 302 3.87 12.30 -1.33
CA ILE A 302 2.68 12.32 -0.49
C ILE A 302 2.78 11.26 0.62
N CYS A 303 3.64 10.24 0.44
CA CYS A 303 3.82 9.16 1.41
C CYS A 303 4.22 9.67 2.79
N PRO A 304 5.07 10.69 2.97
CA PRO A 304 5.33 11.23 4.31
C PRO A 304 4.09 11.85 4.98
N CYS A 305 3.07 12.25 4.20
CA CYS A 305 1.84 12.82 4.73
C CYS A 305 0.83 11.74 5.16
N THR A 306 0.91 10.51 4.64
CA THR A 306 -0.09 9.47 4.95
C THR A 306 0.01 8.94 6.40
N PRO A 307 1.19 8.76 7.02
CA PRO A 307 1.26 8.45 8.45
C PRO A 307 0.79 9.61 9.33
N TYR A 308 1.02 10.86 8.91
CA TYR A 308 0.47 12.02 9.60
C TYR A 308 -1.07 11.98 9.61
N GLU A 309 -1.69 11.67 8.46
CA GLU A 309 -3.15 11.51 8.39
C GLU A 309 -3.64 10.35 9.27
N ALA A 310 -2.94 9.22 9.26
CA ALA A 310 -3.27 8.06 10.08
C ALA A 310 -3.13 8.31 11.59
N ARG A 311 -2.16 9.13 12.00
CA ARG A 311 -1.99 9.55 13.39
C ARG A 311 -3.18 10.35 13.92
N ILE A 312 -3.86 11.11 13.05
CA ILE A 312 -4.98 11.98 13.45
C ILE A 312 -6.34 11.33 13.23
N ALA A 313 -6.54 10.74 12.05
CA ALA A 313 -7.82 10.15 11.65
C ALA A 313 -7.94 8.66 12.02
N GLY A 314 -6.87 8.08 12.59
CA GLY A 314 -6.83 6.69 13.00
C GLY A 314 -6.53 5.72 11.85
N PRO A 315 -6.75 4.40 12.10
CA PRO A 315 -6.43 3.33 11.16
C PRO A 315 -6.93 3.60 9.73
N VAL A 316 -6.09 3.30 8.74
CA VAL A 316 -6.44 3.45 7.31
C VAL A 316 -7.66 2.61 6.95
N GLN A 317 -7.96 1.55 7.72
CA GLN A 317 -9.09 0.66 7.47
C GLN A 317 -10.45 1.37 7.32
N TYR A 318 -10.65 2.45 8.06
CA TYR A 318 -11.89 3.25 8.03
C TYR A 318 -11.90 4.31 6.92
N ARG A 319 -10.81 4.40 6.16
CA ARG A 319 -10.57 5.40 5.13
C ARG A 319 -10.17 4.77 3.79
N TRP A 320 -10.33 3.46 3.65
CA TRP A 320 -10.20 2.78 2.37
C TRP A 320 -11.35 3.13 1.42
N MET A 321 -11.03 3.20 0.13
CA MET A 321 -12.06 3.29 -0.92
C MET A 321 -12.67 1.93 -1.28
N TYR A 322 -12.13 0.79 -0.80
CA TYR A 322 -12.65 -0.55 -1.11
C TYR A 322 -14.17 -0.70 -0.89
N PRO A 323 -14.77 -0.31 0.25
CA PRO A 323 -16.21 -0.50 0.46
C PRO A 323 -17.04 0.33 -0.52
N PHE A 324 -16.62 1.58 -0.75
CA PHE A 324 -17.31 2.51 -1.64
C PHE A 324 -17.22 2.04 -3.11
N GLU A 325 -16.04 1.65 -3.59
CA GLU A 325 -15.88 1.13 -4.95
C GLU A 325 -16.61 -0.18 -5.17
N ARG A 326 -16.64 -1.07 -4.15
CA ARG A 326 -17.41 -2.32 -4.21
C ARG A 326 -18.90 -2.02 -4.32
N TYR A 327 -19.42 -1.08 -3.53
CA TYR A 327 -20.81 -0.66 -3.61
C TYR A 327 -21.15 -0.02 -4.96
N LEU A 328 -20.31 0.89 -5.46
CA LEU A 328 -20.47 1.44 -6.81
C LEU A 328 -20.42 0.36 -7.89
N GLY A 329 -19.61 -0.69 -7.69
CA GLY A 329 -19.58 -1.87 -8.54
C GLY A 329 -20.91 -2.63 -8.54
N THR A 330 -21.56 -2.77 -7.40
CA THR A 330 -22.91 -3.35 -7.27
C THR A 330 -23.94 -2.49 -8.01
N LEU A 331 -23.94 -1.17 -7.78
CA LEU A 331 -24.84 -0.25 -8.47
C LEU A 331 -24.65 -0.30 -10.00
N LYS A 332 -23.40 -0.37 -10.48
CA LYS A 332 -23.11 -0.49 -11.91
C LYS A 332 -23.71 -1.76 -12.54
N LYS A 333 -23.82 -2.85 -11.79
CA LYS A 333 -24.45 -4.11 -12.28
C LYS A 333 -25.97 -4.01 -12.34
N MET A 334 -26.58 -3.09 -11.60
CA MET A 334 -28.03 -2.83 -11.63
C MET A 334 -28.45 -2.04 -12.87
N ILE A 335 -27.51 -1.45 -13.60
CA ILE A 335 -27.82 -0.61 -14.77
C ILE A 335 -28.09 -1.51 -15.98
N GLY A 336 -29.37 -1.78 -16.26
CA GLY A 336 -29.81 -2.43 -17.50
C GLY A 336 -29.85 -1.47 -18.70
N ASN A 337 -30.30 -0.23 -18.48
CA ASN A 337 -30.38 0.80 -19.52
C ASN A 337 -29.50 2.02 -19.17
N LYS A 338 -28.41 2.20 -19.93
CA LYS A 338 -27.47 3.32 -19.72
C LYS A 338 -28.05 4.69 -20.05
N ALA A 339 -29.18 4.78 -20.78
CA ALA A 339 -29.87 6.05 -21.04
C ALA A 339 -30.70 6.54 -19.85
N ARG A 340 -30.99 5.66 -18.87
CA ARG A 340 -31.80 5.93 -17.68
C ARG A 340 -31.17 5.26 -16.45
N VAL A 341 -29.97 5.69 -16.09
CA VAL A 341 -29.14 5.05 -15.05
C VAL A 341 -29.88 4.98 -13.71
N GLU A 342 -30.45 6.10 -13.27
CA GLU A 342 -31.15 6.23 -11.98
C GLU A 342 -32.41 5.36 -11.97
N GLY A 343 -33.16 5.36 -13.07
CA GLY A 343 -34.36 4.54 -13.24
C GLY A 343 -34.05 3.04 -13.19
N SER A 344 -33.01 2.58 -13.90
CA SER A 344 -32.57 1.18 -13.86
C SER A 344 -32.10 0.75 -12.47
N ILE A 345 -31.37 1.61 -11.75
CA ILE A 345 -30.95 1.30 -10.39
C ILE A 345 -32.16 1.19 -9.47
N CYS A 346 -33.12 2.13 -9.56
CA CYS A 346 -34.36 2.10 -8.77
C CYS A 346 -35.17 0.82 -9.02
N GLU A 347 -35.39 0.46 -10.28
CA GLU A 347 -36.11 -0.76 -10.67
C GLU A 347 -35.42 -2.02 -10.15
N ALA A 348 -34.11 -2.16 -10.37
CA ALA A 348 -33.34 -3.30 -9.89
C ALA A 348 -33.29 -3.38 -8.35
N TYR A 349 -33.30 -2.22 -7.68
CA TYR A 349 -33.37 -2.14 -6.23
C TYR A 349 -34.74 -2.61 -5.71
N LEU A 350 -35.85 -2.15 -6.31
CA LEU A 350 -37.20 -2.62 -5.98
C LEU A 350 -37.37 -4.13 -6.20
N MET A 351 -36.82 -4.66 -7.30
CA MET A 351 -36.76 -6.11 -7.53
C MET A 351 -35.92 -6.82 -6.47
N THR A 352 -34.81 -6.22 -6.04
CA THR A 352 -33.96 -6.75 -4.98
C THR A 352 -34.68 -6.80 -3.63
N GLU A 353 -35.35 -5.73 -3.24
CA GLU A 353 -36.14 -5.69 -2.00
C GLU A 353 -37.33 -6.65 -2.05
N SER A 354 -38.04 -6.70 -3.17
CA SER A 354 -39.18 -7.62 -3.34
C SER A 354 -38.73 -9.07 -3.24
N THR A 355 -37.65 -9.46 -3.94
CA THR A 355 -37.09 -10.82 -3.85
C THR A 355 -36.57 -11.15 -2.45
N GLN A 356 -36.03 -10.16 -1.73
CA GLN A 356 -35.60 -10.32 -0.34
C GLN A 356 -36.80 -10.49 0.60
N LEU A 357 -37.89 -9.74 0.41
CA LEU A 357 -39.13 -9.91 1.18
C LEU A 357 -39.74 -11.30 0.94
N PHE A 358 -39.86 -11.73 -0.31
CA PHE A 358 -40.40 -13.05 -0.65
C PHE A 358 -39.53 -14.19 -0.13
N SER A 359 -38.21 -13.96 0.04
CA SER A 359 -37.29 -14.99 0.55
C SER A 359 -37.70 -15.56 1.90
N HIS A 360 -38.37 -14.78 2.75
CA HIS A 360 -38.85 -15.20 4.07
C HIS A 360 -40.03 -16.19 4.03
N TYR A 361 -40.72 -16.29 2.90
CA TYR A 361 -41.86 -17.19 2.72
C TYR A 361 -41.47 -18.55 2.13
N PHE A 362 -40.22 -18.71 1.69
CA PHE A 362 -39.74 -19.99 1.19
C PHE A 362 -39.15 -20.85 2.31
N GLU A 363 -39.29 -22.17 2.17
CA GLU A 363 -38.70 -23.12 3.10
C GLU A 363 -37.16 -22.97 3.17
N PRO A 364 -36.52 -23.29 4.32
CA PRO A 364 -35.07 -23.10 4.51
C PRO A 364 -34.18 -23.82 3.47
N ARG A 365 -34.69 -24.89 2.85
CA ARG A 365 -33.97 -25.64 1.80
C ARG A 365 -33.95 -24.92 0.44
N VAL A 366 -34.80 -23.92 0.24
CA VAL A 366 -34.85 -23.16 -1.01
C VAL A 366 -33.75 -22.11 -0.97
N ILE A 367 -32.89 -22.15 -1.98
CA ILE A 367 -31.82 -21.17 -2.16
C ILE A 367 -32.45 -19.83 -2.56
N THR A 368 -32.54 -18.93 -1.59
CA THR A 368 -32.96 -17.55 -1.78
C THR A 368 -31.76 -16.62 -1.54
N ARG A 369 -31.91 -15.31 -1.75
CA ARG A 369 -30.84 -14.36 -1.41
C ARG A 369 -30.50 -14.33 0.08
N ASN A 370 -31.46 -14.62 0.98
CA ASN A 370 -31.23 -14.68 2.42
C ASN A 370 -30.64 -16.03 2.88
N HIS A 371 -30.93 -17.12 2.17
CA HIS A 371 -30.40 -18.46 2.47
C HIS A 371 -29.13 -18.81 1.69
N ASN A 372 -28.70 -17.93 0.77
CA ASN A 372 -27.47 -18.13 0.05
C ASN A 372 -26.31 -17.91 1.01
N VAL A 373 -25.62 -19.00 1.32
CA VAL A 373 -24.42 -18.99 2.16
C VAL A 373 -23.39 -18.07 1.51
N ASP A 374 -22.83 -17.14 2.29
CA ASP A 374 -21.83 -16.22 1.79
C ASP A 374 -20.66 -17.01 1.19
N ARG A 375 -19.98 -16.43 0.19
CA ARG A 375 -18.90 -17.12 -0.53
C ARG A 375 -17.79 -17.65 0.41
N ASN A 376 -17.56 -16.95 1.52
CA ASN A 376 -16.54 -17.29 2.52
C ASN A 376 -17.14 -17.95 3.78
N ASP A 377 -18.43 -18.22 3.79
CA ASP A 377 -19.05 -19.03 4.84
C ASP A 377 -18.82 -20.50 4.47
N GLU A 378 -17.90 -21.11 5.21
CA GLU A 378 -17.49 -22.49 4.97
C GLU A 378 -18.55 -23.52 5.40
N GLY A 379 -19.64 -23.07 6.03
CA GLY A 379 -20.77 -23.91 6.40
C GLY A 379 -20.36 -25.06 7.30
N GLY A 380 -20.41 -24.86 8.62
CA GLY A 380 -20.13 -25.94 9.55
C GLY A 380 -20.28 -25.51 11.00
N VAL A 381 -20.93 -26.35 11.80
CA VAL A 381 -20.81 -26.26 13.26
C VAL A 381 -19.40 -26.73 13.61
N MET A 382 -18.63 -25.93 14.35
CA MET A 382 -17.38 -26.42 14.93
C MET A 382 -17.69 -27.68 15.75
N LYS A 383 -17.27 -28.83 15.24
CA LYS A 383 -17.39 -30.07 15.99
C LYS A 383 -16.21 -30.11 16.94
N ASP A 384 -16.46 -29.68 18.18
CA ASP A 384 -15.55 -29.91 19.29
C ASP A 384 -15.49 -31.42 19.56
N HIS A 385 -14.57 -32.10 18.86
CA HIS A 385 -14.24 -33.47 19.17
C HIS A 385 -13.23 -33.42 20.31
N LYS A 386 -13.65 -33.84 21.51
CA LYS A 386 -12.78 -33.96 22.70
C LYS A 386 -11.43 -34.58 22.32
N GLY A 387 -10.35 -33.83 22.50
CA GLY A 387 -8.97 -34.28 22.28
C GLY A 387 -8.32 -33.84 20.95
N HIS A 388 -9.01 -33.08 20.09
CA HIS A 388 -8.41 -32.49 18.89
C HIS A 388 -7.79 -31.12 19.19
N LEU A 389 -6.66 -30.80 18.55
CA LEU A 389 -6.09 -29.46 18.57
C LEU A 389 -7.05 -28.47 17.88
N LEU A 390 -7.25 -27.29 18.47
CA LEU A 390 -8.12 -26.22 17.96
C LEU A 390 -7.84 -25.88 16.49
N ILE A 391 -6.60 -25.99 16.03
CA ILE A 391 -6.23 -25.74 14.63
C ILE A 391 -6.92 -26.69 13.64
N PHE A 392 -7.36 -27.87 14.09
CA PHE A 392 -8.05 -28.88 13.27
C PHE A 392 -9.57 -28.90 13.46
N THR A 393 -10.14 -28.06 14.32
CA THR A 393 -11.61 -28.01 14.55
C THR A 393 -12.31 -27.07 13.58
N HIS A 394 -11.56 -26.26 12.83
CA HIS A 394 -12.11 -25.38 11.82
C HIS A 394 -12.59 -26.18 10.60
N PRO A 395 -13.89 -26.09 10.23
CA PRO A 395 -14.36 -26.69 8.99
C PRO A 395 -13.64 -26.04 7.79
N GLY A 396 -13.30 -26.87 6.81
CA GLY A 396 -12.60 -26.50 5.58
C GLY A 396 -13.41 -26.89 4.36
N ARG A 397 -13.68 -25.96 3.43
CA ARG A 397 -14.28 -26.26 2.12
C ARG A 397 -13.21 -26.56 1.08
N LEU A 398 -13.13 -27.80 0.62
CA LEU A 398 -12.27 -28.18 -0.50
C LEU A 398 -12.78 -27.53 -1.80
N LEU A 399 -11.89 -26.87 -2.52
CA LEU A 399 -12.20 -26.20 -3.79
C LEU A 399 -11.40 -26.82 -4.94
N GLY A 400 -12.13 -27.19 -6.00
CA GLY A 400 -11.56 -27.81 -7.20
C GLY A 400 -11.36 -29.31 -7.09
N GLU A 401 -10.74 -29.88 -8.11
CA GLU A 401 -10.42 -31.31 -8.15
C GLU A 401 -9.30 -31.63 -7.15
N ALA A 402 -9.53 -32.63 -6.30
CA ALA A 402 -8.53 -33.08 -5.33
C ALA A 402 -7.35 -33.74 -6.07
N LYS A 403 -6.16 -33.14 -5.93
CA LYS A 403 -4.92 -33.73 -6.44
C LYS A 403 -4.13 -34.34 -5.29
N LYS A 404 -3.81 -35.63 -5.41
CA LYS A 404 -2.89 -36.30 -4.49
C LYS A 404 -1.46 -35.92 -4.85
N ARG A 405 -0.73 -35.36 -3.88
CA ARG A 405 0.71 -35.14 -3.96
C ARG A 405 1.35 -35.62 -2.66
N SER A 406 2.53 -36.22 -2.76
CA SER A 406 3.37 -36.47 -1.59
C SER A 406 4.11 -35.18 -1.23
N LEU A 407 4.13 -34.83 0.05
CA LEU A 407 4.95 -33.73 0.54
C LEU A 407 6.41 -34.20 0.67
N SER A 408 7.36 -33.32 0.37
CA SER A 408 8.76 -33.57 0.68
C SER A 408 8.99 -33.61 2.21
N LEU A 409 10.09 -34.20 2.66
CA LEU A 409 10.46 -34.20 4.09
C LEU A 409 10.58 -32.77 4.63
N GLU A 410 11.09 -31.84 3.83
CA GLU A 410 11.20 -30.41 4.17
C GLU A 410 9.82 -29.76 4.29
N GLU A 411 8.91 -30.02 3.34
CA GLU A 411 7.53 -29.52 3.41
C GLU A 411 6.79 -30.06 4.63
N ILE A 412 6.97 -31.35 4.96
CA ILE A 412 6.37 -31.96 6.14
C ILE A 412 6.92 -31.31 7.41
N LYS A 413 8.24 -31.13 7.50
CA LYS A 413 8.87 -30.48 8.65
C LYS A 413 8.39 -29.04 8.81
N ALA A 414 8.33 -28.28 7.73
CA ALA A 414 7.84 -26.91 7.73
C ALA A 414 6.38 -26.84 8.17
N ALA A 415 5.51 -27.69 7.61
CA ALA A 415 4.10 -27.75 7.96
C ALA A 415 3.88 -28.12 9.44
N GLN A 416 4.58 -29.14 9.94
CA GLN A 416 4.52 -29.55 11.34
C GLN A 416 4.95 -28.43 12.27
N THR A 417 6.08 -27.79 11.98
CA THR A 417 6.62 -26.71 12.79
C THR A 417 5.68 -25.52 12.81
N TYR A 418 5.14 -25.13 11.65
CA TYR A 418 4.14 -24.07 11.55
C TYR A 418 2.88 -24.40 12.37
N ILE A 419 2.33 -25.60 12.24
CA ILE A 419 1.14 -26.04 13.00
C ILE A 419 1.41 -25.95 14.50
N LEU A 420 2.53 -26.50 14.97
CA LEU A 420 2.87 -26.53 16.39
C LEU A 420 3.09 -25.13 16.97
N LEU A 421 3.80 -24.24 16.27
CA LEU A 421 4.06 -22.88 16.73
C LEU A 421 2.81 -21.98 16.72
N ASN A 422 1.78 -22.33 15.95
CA ASN A 422 0.51 -21.58 15.88
C ASN A 422 -0.64 -22.26 16.67
N CYS A 423 -0.35 -23.31 17.44
CA CYS A 423 -1.34 -24.02 18.24
C CYS A 423 -1.32 -23.50 19.68
N LYS A 424 -2.46 -22.98 20.17
CA LYS A 424 -2.56 -22.42 21.53
C LYS A 424 -2.22 -23.44 22.62
N GLU A 425 -2.58 -24.69 22.40
CA GLU A 425 -2.34 -25.80 23.32
C GLU A 425 -0.85 -26.16 23.40
N VAL A 426 -0.07 -25.83 22.37
CA VAL A 426 1.37 -26.10 22.29
C VAL A 426 2.20 -24.91 22.82
N GLU A 427 1.60 -23.72 22.89
CA GLU A 427 2.24 -22.48 23.36
C GLU A 427 3.01 -22.63 24.70
N PRO A 428 2.49 -23.31 25.74
CA PRO A 428 3.25 -23.52 26.98
C PRO A 428 4.54 -24.32 26.79
N PHE A 429 4.55 -25.26 25.84
CA PHE A 429 5.73 -26.06 25.53
C PHE A 429 6.74 -25.29 24.69
N VAL A 430 6.28 -24.36 23.85
CA VAL A 430 7.16 -23.40 23.17
C VAL A 430 7.89 -22.56 24.21
N SER A 431 7.17 -21.97 25.17
CA SER A 431 7.77 -21.20 26.25
C SER A 431 8.79 -22.01 27.05
N MET A 432 8.44 -23.24 27.44
CA MET A 432 9.35 -24.15 28.15
C MET A 432 10.60 -24.48 27.32
N TYR A 433 10.47 -24.65 26.01
CA TYR A 433 11.62 -24.93 25.15
C TYR A 433 12.56 -23.73 25.05
N VAL A 434 12.00 -22.52 24.91
CA VAL A 434 12.76 -21.27 24.89
C VAL A 434 13.49 -21.05 26.21
N GLU A 435 12.83 -21.28 27.34
CA GLU A 435 13.46 -21.20 28.67
C GLU A 435 14.64 -22.17 28.79
N ARG A 436 14.46 -23.44 28.38
CA ARG A 436 15.54 -24.44 28.38
C ARG A 436 16.70 -24.07 27.46
N LEU A 437 16.42 -23.44 26.32
CA LEU A 437 17.46 -22.95 25.41
C LEU A 437 18.27 -21.83 26.07
N GLN A 438 17.58 -20.89 26.74
CA GLN A 438 18.19 -19.76 27.44
C GLN A 438 19.00 -20.21 28.67
N GLU A 439 18.56 -21.25 29.37
CA GLU A 439 19.32 -21.86 30.47
C GLU A 439 20.59 -22.58 29.97
N LYS A 440 20.50 -23.26 28.82
CA LYS A 440 21.61 -24.05 28.27
C LYS A 440 22.66 -23.18 27.58
N TYR A 441 22.25 -22.08 26.96
CA TYR A 441 23.13 -21.18 26.23
C TYR A 441 22.91 -19.74 26.71
N LEU A 442 23.87 -19.22 27.48
CA LEU A 442 23.88 -17.81 27.88
C LEU A 442 24.03 -16.91 26.64
N ASN A 443 23.19 -15.86 26.57
CA ASN A 443 23.23 -14.80 25.56
C ASN A 443 22.84 -15.19 24.13
N LEU A 444 21.84 -16.05 23.94
CA LEU A 444 21.23 -16.25 22.62
C LEU A 444 20.54 -14.96 22.12
N SER A 445 20.76 -14.60 20.85
CA SER A 445 19.96 -13.57 20.20
C SER A 445 18.54 -14.09 19.87
N GLN A 446 17.59 -13.19 19.64
CA GLN A 446 16.24 -13.58 19.23
C GLN A 446 16.25 -14.40 17.92
N ASP A 447 17.07 -13.99 16.94
CA ASP A 447 17.21 -14.70 15.67
C ASP A 447 17.68 -16.15 15.86
N GLN A 448 18.59 -16.39 16.81
CA GLN A 448 19.08 -17.73 17.11
C GLN A 448 18.02 -18.59 17.82
N ILE A 449 17.17 -17.97 18.65
CA ILE A 449 16.03 -18.65 19.28
C ILE A 449 15.02 -19.05 18.21
N ASP A 450 14.68 -18.13 17.31
CA ASP A 450 13.73 -18.37 16.23
C ASP A 450 14.23 -19.46 15.28
N GLU A 451 15.52 -19.44 14.90
CA GLU A 451 16.13 -20.49 14.09
C GLU A 451 16.11 -21.87 14.79
N ASN A 452 16.35 -21.91 16.11
CA ASN A 452 16.25 -23.14 16.89
C ASN A 452 14.80 -23.65 16.96
N LEU A 453 13.83 -22.76 17.13
CA LEU A 453 12.42 -23.10 17.11
C LEU A 453 12.02 -23.70 15.76
N GLU A 454 12.40 -23.06 14.66
CA GLU A 454 12.11 -23.56 13.31
C GLU A 454 12.80 -24.90 13.01
N THR A 455 13.98 -25.12 13.55
CA THR A 455 14.81 -26.27 13.19
C THR A 455 14.56 -27.49 14.07
N TYR A 456 14.40 -27.30 15.38
CA TYR A 456 14.51 -28.37 16.37
C TYR A 456 13.28 -28.51 17.27
N PHE A 457 12.40 -27.51 17.36
CA PHE A 457 11.26 -27.57 18.28
C PHE A 457 10.36 -28.77 18.01
N SER A 458 10.00 -29.02 16.75
CA SER A 458 9.11 -30.15 16.40
C SER A 458 9.71 -31.51 16.78
N ILE A 459 11.03 -31.66 16.67
CA ILE A 459 11.76 -32.88 17.08
C ILE A 459 11.76 -33.01 18.60
N TRP A 460 12.11 -31.93 19.29
CA TRP A 460 12.14 -31.90 20.75
C TRP A 460 10.77 -32.16 21.35
N PHE A 461 9.72 -31.51 20.82
CA PHE A 461 8.36 -31.65 21.30
C PHE A 461 7.87 -33.09 21.16
N LYS A 462 8.16 -33.74 20.02
CA LYS A 462 7.86 -35.16 19.81
C LYS A 462 8.54 -36.04 20.86
N GLN A 463 9.81 -35.79 21.15
CA GLN A 463 10.55 -36.54 22.19
C GLN A 463 9.98 -36.29 23.58
N TYR A 464 9.70 -35.03 23.91
CA TYR A 464 9.15 -34.62 25.20
C TYR A 464 7.81 -35.31 25.48
N VAL A 465 6.89 -35.30 24.50
CA VAL A 465 5.58 -35.95 24.63
C VAL A 465 5.74 -37.48 24.73
N SER A 466 6.66 -38.09 23.96
CA SER A 466 6.89 -39.54 24.03
C SER A 466 7.49 -40.03 25.35
N LEU A 467 8.11 -39.13 26.13
CA LEU A 467 8.64 -39.44 27.46
C LEU A 467 7.61 -39.26 28.58
N GLN A 468 6.44 -38.68 28.26
CA GLN A 468 5.34 -38.41 29.20
C GLN A 468 4.19 -39.43 29.08
N GLN A 469 4.21 -40.26 28.04
CA GLN A 469 3.35 -41.44 27.86
C GLN A 469 4.06 -42.69 28.36
#